data_AF-A0A6P2Y8B4-F1
#
_entry.id   AF-A0A6P2Y8B4-F1
#
_cell.length_a   1.000
_cell.length_b   1.000
_cell.length_c   1.000
_cell.angle_alpha   90.00
_cell.angle_beta   90.00
_cell.angle_gamma   90.00
#
_symmetry.space_group_name_H-M   'P 1'
#
loop_
_entity.id
_entity.type
_entity.pdbx_description
1 polymer ?
#
loop_
_entity_poly.entity_id
_entity_poly.type
_entity_poly.pdbx_seq_one_letter_code
_entity_poly.pdbx_strand_id
1 'polypeptide(L)'
;MSFSRSAADAADTLPDLAATLGEPAVGAFVTLGDAFHTRLPAAPLAAPYVVGFSDEVAQLLDLPPSIAAQPGFAELFAGNPTRDWPANAMPYASVYSGHQFGVWAGQLGDGRALTIGERTGADGRRYELQLKGSGRTPYSRMGDGRAVLRSSIREFLCSEAMHHLGIPTTRALAVIGSDQPVVREEIETSAVVTRVSESFVRFGHFEHFFSNDRPDLLRQLADHVIDRFYPDCRHADDPYLALLEAATLRTADLVAQWQAVGFCHGVMNTDNMSILGVTIDYGPFGFVDAFDANHICNHSDTSGRYAYRMQPRIAHWNCYCLAQALLPLIGLQHGITDDDARAERAVEDAQAVLAKFPERFGPALERAMRAKLGLELERENDAELANKLLETMHASHADFTLTFRRLAQISKHDTSRDAPVRDLFIDRDAFDAWANLYRARLSEETRDDAARAAAMNRVNPKYVLRNHLAEVAIRRAKEKDFSEVERLEQILRRPFDEQPEHEAYAALPPDWAGSLEVSCSS
;
A
#
# COMPACT_ATOMS: atom_id res chain seq x y z
N MET A 1 -2.03 32.70 27.07
CA MET A 1 -0.79 32.17 27.67
C MET A 1 -0.48 30.87 26.94
N SER A 2 0.59 30.89 26.13
CA SER A 2 1.03 29.71 25.38
C SER A 2 1.80 28.80 26.34
N PHE A 3 1.27 27.61 26.60
CA PHE A 3 2.02 26.56 27.27
C PHE A 3 2.80 25.81 26.19
N SER A 4 4.05 26.22 25.99
CA SER A 4 5.07 25.35 25.43
C SER A 4 5.23 24.18 26.42
N ARG A 5 4.84 22.97 26.00
CA ARG A 5 5.26 21.75 26.71
C ARG A 5 6.77 21.64 26.56
N SER A 6 7.50 21.63 27.68
CA SER A 6 8.93 21.28 27.67
C SER A 6 9.08 19.81 27.31
N ALA A 7 10.00 19.50 26.40
CA ALA A 7 10.27 18.18 25.84
C ALA A 7 10.84 17.13 26.83
N ALA A 8 10.59 17.26 28.13
CA ALA A 8 11.21 16.42 29.17
C ALA A 8 10.24 15.84 30.22
N ASP A 9 8.93 16.11 30.20
CA ASP A 9 8.03 15.77 31.33
C ASP A 9 6.72 15.03 30.99
N ALA A 10 6.64 14.35 29.84
CA ALA A 10 5.66 13.26 29.69
C ALA A 10 6.28 12.18 28.81
N ALA A 11 6.90 11.18 29.43
CA ALA A 11 7.05 9.90 28.76
C ALA A 11 5.64 9.36 28.61
N ASP A 12 5.10 9.33 27.39
CA ASP A 12 3.78 8.78 27.14
C ASP A 12 3.71 7.36 27.72
N THR A 13 2.91 7.22 28.77
CA THR A 13 2.65 5.93 29.36
C THR A 13 1.60 5.22 28.52
N LEU A 14 1.61 3.88 28.52
CA LEU A 14 0.59 3.12 27.80
C LEU A 14 -0.85 3.48 28.24
N PRO A 15 -1.15 3.74 29.54
CA PRO A 15 -2.44 4.30 29.95
C PRO A 15 -2.78 5.66 29.31
N ASP A 16 -1.81 6.57 29.17
CA ASP A 16 -2.03 7.87 28.53
C ASP A 16 -2.33 7.71 27.03
N LEU A 17 -1.63 6.80 26.36
CA LEU A 17 -1.94 6.45 24.97
C LEU A 17 -3.36 5.88 24.85
N ALA A 18 -3.74 4.94 25.71
CA ALA A 18 -5.09 4.37 25.68
C ALA A 18 -6.18 5.43 25.93
N ALA A 19 -5.95 6.37 26.86
CA ALA A 19 -6.87 7.46 27.13
C ALA A 19 -7.02 8.42 25.94
N THR A 20 -5.90 8.80 25.32
CA THR A 20 -5.90 9.76 24.20
C THR A 20 -6.52 9.19 22.92
N LEU A 21 -6.35 7.90 22.63
CA LEU A 21 -6.99 7.26 21.48
C LEU A 21 -8.53 7.28 21.57
N GLY A 22 -9.08 7.27 22.79
CA GLY A 22 -10.52 7.29 23.03
C GLY A 22 -11.19 8.66 22.84
N GLU A 23 -10.43 9.74 22.68
CA GLU A 23 -10.98 11.10 22.56
C GLU A 23 -11.02 11.53 21.08
N PRO A 24 -12.22 11.59 20.45
CA PRO A 24 -12.31 11.96 19.05
C PRO A 24 -11.97 13.44 18.85
N ALA A 25 -10.91 13.72 18.09
CA ALA A 25 -10.57 15.10 17.77
C ALA A 25 -11.54 15.71 16.74
N VAL A 26 -11.61 17.03 16.72
CA VAL A 26 -12.46 17.77 15.77
C VAL A 26 -12.05 17.44 14.33
N GLY A 27 -13.04 17.17 13.48
CA GLY A 27 -12.80 16.80 12.08
C GLY A 27 -12.16 15.41 11.89
N ALA A 28 -12.19 14.54 12.90
CA ALA A 28 -11.87 13.11 12.74
C ALA A 28 -13.00 12.39 12.01
N PHE A 29 -12.71 11.31 11.28
CA PHE A 29 -13.73 10.55 10.52
C PHE A 29 -14.90 10.09 11.41
N VAL A 30 -14.60 9.69 12.65
CA VAL A 30 -15.62 9.24 13.61
C VAL A 30 -16.67 10.32 13.94
N THR A 31 -16.36 11.60 13.73
CA THR A 31 -17.28 12.72 13.97
C THR A 31 -18.35 12.88 12.87
N LEU A 32 -18.26 12.14 11.76
CA LEU A 32 -19.26 12.17 10.69
C LEU A 32 -20.59 11.51 11.10
N GLY A 33 -20.57 10.68 12.16
CA GLY A 33 -21.76 10.07 12.78
C GLY A 33 -22.06 8.63 12.33
N ASP A 34 -23.11 8.07 12.91
CA ASP A 34 -23.43 6.62 12.85
C ASP A 34 -23.82 6.12 11.44
N ALA A 35 -24.05 7.02 10.49
CA ALA A 35 -24.25 6.64 9.09
C ALA A 35 -22.94 6.17 8.41
N PHE A 36 -21.78 6.51 8.97
CA PHE A 36 -20.46 6.21 8.40
C PHE A 36 -19.76 5.06 9.11
N HIS A 37 -20.14 4.77 10.35
CA HIS A 37 -19.48 3.75 11.16
C HIS A 37 -20.41 3.19 12.24
N THR A 38 -20.05 2.02 12.75
CA THR A 38 -20.65 1.46 13.97
C THR A 38 -19.59 1.39 15.05
N ARG A 39 -19.89 1.89 16.26
CA ARG A 39 -19.03 1.73 17.44
C ARG A 39 -19.24 0.37 18.11
N LEU A 40 -18.14 -0.30 18.41
CA LEU A 40 -18.12 -1.59 19.09
C LEU A 40 -16.72 -1.89 19.67
N PRO A 41 -16.64 -2.64 20.78
CA PRO A 41 -15.35 -3.08 21.29
C PRO A 41 -14.77 -4.21 20.43
N ALA A 42 -13.46 -4.38 20.51
CA ALA A 42 -12.78 -5.55 19.94
C ALA A 42 -13.15 -6.84 20.67
N ALA A 43 -13.09 -7.95 19.96
CA ALA A 43 -13.14 -9.29 20.55
C ALA A 43 -11.76 -9.62 21.13
N PRO A 44 -11.63 -9.80 22.45
CA PRO A 44 -10.33 -9.95 23.10
C PRO A 44 -9.61 -11.21 22.62
N LEU A 45 -8.29 -11.19 22.74
CA LEU A 45 -7.40 -12.33 22.53
C LEU A 45 -6.80 -12.78 23.86
N ALA A 46 -6.72 -14.09 24.06
CA ALA A 46 -6.11 -14.68 25.24
C ALA A 46 -4.57 -14.64 25.13
N ALA A 47 -3.91 -14.25 26.22
CA ALA A 47 -2.44 -14.21 26.35
C ALA A 47 -1.74 -13.63 25.10
N PRO A 48 -2.06 -12.38 24.70
CA PRO A 48 -1.47 -11.78 23.52
C PRO A 48 0.04 -11.55 23.72
N TYR A 49 0.82 -11.67 22.65
CA TYR A 49 2.27 -11.45 22.64
C TYR A 49 2.69 -10.66 21.40
N VAL A 50 3.77 -9.88 21.52
CA VAL A 50 4.32 -9.11 20.39
C VAL A 50 5.08 -10.04 19.45
N VAL A 51 4.75 -9.95 18.16
CA VAL A 51 5.40 -10.69 17.06
C VAL A 51 6.31 -9.77 16.24
N GLY A 52 5.91 -8.51 16.04
CA GLY A 52 6.68 -7.52 15.32
C GLY A 52 6.29 -6.11 15.77
N PHE A 53 7.23 -5.16 15.68
CA PHE A 53 7.04 -3.77 16.11
C PHE A 53 7.96 -2.85 15.31
N SER A 54 7.38 -1.81 14.69
CA SER A 54 8.13 -0.81 13.94
C SER A 54 8.47 0.39 14.81
N ASP A 55 9.74 0.50 15.20
CA ASP A 55 10.26 1.65 15.95
C ASP A 55 10.02 2.98 15.22
N GLU A 56 10.12 2.97 13.89
CA GLU A 56 9.94 4.17 13.07
C GLU A 56 8.48 4.61 13.03
N VAL A 57 7.53 3.67 13.02
CA VAL A 57 6.10 4.02 13.11
C VAL A 57 5.74 4.49 14.51
N ALA A 58 6.37 3.95 15.56
CA ALA A 58 6.22 4.50 16.90
C ALA A 58 6.72 5.95 16.96
N GLN A 59 7.91 6.22 16.42
CA GLN A 59 8.45 7.59 16.33
C GLN A 59 7.59 8.51 15.46
N LEU A 60 7.05 8.01 14.33
CA LEU A 60 6.10 8.75 13.50
C LEU A 60 4.89 9.20 14.33
N LEU A 61 4.39 8.33 15.20
CA LEU A 61 3.29 8.60 16.10
C LEU A 61 3.72 9.40 17.34
N ASP A 62 4.93 9.95 17.41
CA ASP A 62 5.46 10.63 18.60
C ASP A 62 5.39 9.74 19.86
N LEU A 63 5.74 8.45 19.71
CA LEU A 63 5.82 7.46 20.78
C LEU A 63 7.27 6.97 20.94
N PRO A 64 7.77 6.80 22.18
CA PRO A 64 9.09 6.22 22.38
C PRO A 64 9.08 4.73 22.00
N PRO A 65 10.09 4.20 21.27
CA PRO A 65 10.16 2.77 20.94
C PRO A 65 10.07 1.83 22.15
N SER A 66 10.54 2.29 23.32
CA SER A 66 10.43 1.55 24.59
C SER A 66 8.99 1.27 25.04
N ILE A 67 7.97 1.90 24.42
CA ILE A 67 6.56 1.63 24.72
C ILE A 67 6.18 0.17 24.50
N ALA A 68 6.81 -0.51 23.53
CA ALA A 68 6.55 -1.93 23.23
C ALA A 68 6.90 -2.85 24.41
N ALA A 69 7.81 -2.43 25.30
CA ALA A 69 8.21 -3.18 26.49
C ALA A 69 7.33 -2.89 27.72
N GLN A 70 6.40 -1.92 27.65
CA GLN A 70 5.52 -1.61 28.78
C GLN A 70 4.48 -2.72 28.99
N PRO A 71 4.20 -3.11 30.25
CA PRO A 71 3.13 -4.05 30.56
C PRO A 71 1.79 -3.56 29.98
N GLY A 72 1.03 -4.45 29.35
CA GLY A 72 -0.25 -4.11 28.72
C GLY A 72 -0.17 -3.79 27.22
N PHE A 73 1.03 -3.64 26.64
CA PHE A 73 1.17 -3.21 25.24
C PHE A 73 0.49 -4.19 24.28
N ALA A 74 0.77 -5.49 24.46
CA ALA A 74 0.15 -6.53 23.64
C ALA A 74 -1.38 -6.57 23.85
N GLU A 75 -1.87 -6.36 25.07
CA GLU A 75 -3.29 -6.29 25.37
C GLU A 75 -3.98 -5.10 24.69
N LEU A 76 -3.37 -3.90 24.73
CA LEU A 76 -3.91 -2.70 24.08
C LEU A 76 -4.03 -2.90 22.57
N PHE A 77 -2.97 -3.35 21.91
CA PHE A 77 -2.93 -3.54 20.47
C PHE A 77 -3.58 -4.85 19.98
N ALA A 78 -3.95 -5.77 20.89
CA ALA A 78 -4.94 -6.81 20.63
C ALA A 78 -6.39 -6.28 20.72
N GLY A 79 -6.59 -5.07 21.27
CA GLY A 79 -7.90 -4.46 21.50
C GLY A 79 -8.58 -4.94 22.79
N ASN A 80 -7.90 -5.69 23.65
CA ASN A 80 -8.48 -6.26 24.88
C ASN A 80 -9.17 -5.24 25.79
N PRO A 81 -8.58 -4.06 26.11
CA PRO A 81 -9.19 -3.12 27.06
C PRO A 81 -10.38 -2.36 26.48
N THR A 82 -10.63 -2.43 25.17
CA THR A 82 -11.68 -1.62 24.50
C THR A 82 -13.10 -1.94 24.96
N ARG A 83 -13.32 -3.10 25.60
CA ARG A 83 -14.61 -3.49 26.20
C ARG A 83 -14.97 -2.66 27.42
N ASP A 84 -13.96 -2.15 28.11
CA ASP A 84 -14.12 -1.35 29.33
C ASP A 84 -14.12 0.16 29.01
N TRP A 85 -13.94 0.52 27.73
CA TRP A 85 -13.96 1.91 27.29
C TRP A 85 -15.40 2.47 27.26
N PRO A 86 -15.58 3.76 27.57
CA PRO A 86 -16.87 4.44 27.41
C PRO A 86 -17.41 4.35 25.97
N ALA A 87 -18.74 4.34 25.81
CA ALA A 87 -19.38 4.18 24.50
C ALA A 87 -18.93 5.21 23.44
N ASN A 88 -18.65 6.45 23.84
CA ASN A 88 -18.16 7.51 22.96
C ASN A 88 -16.67 7.37 22.59
N ALA A 89 -15.92 6.59 23.36
CA ALA A 89 -14.51 6.27 23.15
C ALA A 89 -14.32 4.90 22.49
N MET A 90 -15.36 4.06 22.41
CA MET A 90 -15.27 2.74 21.80
C MET A 90 -14.73 2.83 20.37
N PRO A 91 -13.93 1.83 19.94
CA PRO A 91 -13.51 1.69 18.55
C PRO A 91 -14.69 1.69 17.59
N TYR A 92 -14.41 1.94 16.31
CA TYR A 92 -15.44 1.90 15.28
C TYR A 92 -15.00 1.07 14.06
N ALA A 93 -16.00 0.48 13.39
CA ALA A 93 -15.86 -0.12 12.07
C ALA A 93 -16.56 0.79 11.05
N SER A 94 -15.91 1.18 9.95
CA SER A 94 -16.56 2.00 8.92
C SER A 94 -17.40 1.15 7.95
N VAL A 95 -18.45 1.76 7.40
CA VAL A 95 -19.21 1.17 6.29
C VAL A 95 -18.66 1.68 4.95
N TYR A 96 -18.57 0.76 3.99
CA TYR A 96 -18.31 1.08 2.59
C TYR A 96 -18.91 -0.02 1.71
N SER A 97 -18.89 0.17 0.40
CA SER A 97 -19.25 -0.82 -0.62
C SER A 97 -18.09 -0.96 -1.60
N GLY A 98 -18.29 -1.63 -2.73
CA GLY A 98 -17.30 -1.64 -3.80
C GLY A 98 -17.62 -2.63 -4.91
N HIS A 99 -16.89 -2.48 -6.01
CA HIS A 99 -16.85 -3.43 -7.11
C HIS A 99 -15.73 -4.44 -6.85
N GLN A 100 -16.11 -5.69 -6.60
CA GLN A 100 -15.16 -6.79 -6.45
C GLN A 100 -15.02 -7.51 -7.79
N PHE A 101 -13.79 -7.62 -8.29
CA PHE A 101 -13.52 -8.21 -9.61
C PHE A 101 -14.32 -7.58 -10.77
N GLY A 102 -14.70 -6.30 -10.63
CA GLY A 102 -15.48 -5.56 -11.62
C GLY A 102 -16.99 -5.71 -11.52
N VAL A 103 -17.48 -6.43 -10.50
CA VAL A 103 -18.91 -6.61 -10.23
C VAL A 103 -19.29 -5.92 -8.93
N TRP A 104 -20.40 -5.21 -8.91
CA TRP A 104 -20.90 -4.57 -7.70
C TRP A 104 -21.19 -5.60 -6.62
N ALA A 105 -20.51 -5.48 -5.47
CA ALA A 105 -20.60 -6.44 -4.38
C ALA A 105 -21.60 -6.04 -3.28
N GLY A 106 -22.31 -4.91 -3.44
CA GLY A 106 -23.16 -4.34 -2.41
C GLY A 106 -22.37 -3.87 -1.18
N GLN A 107 -23.02 -3.84 -0.03
CA GLN A 107 -22.42 -3.37 1.22
C GLN A 107 -21.27 -4.28 1.69
N LEU A 108 -20.10 -3.69 1.87
CA LEU A 108 -18.91 -4.21 2.52
C LEU A 108 -18.76 -3.54 3.90
N GLY A 109 -17.62 -2.89 4.16
CA GLY A 109 -17.27 -2.29 5.43
C GLY A 109 -16.08 -3.00 6.09
N ASP A 110 -15.63 -2.43 7.19
CA ASP A 110 -14.56 -2.98 8.02
C ASP A 110 -15.02 -4.30 8.69
N GLY A 111 -15.00 -5.39 7.94
CA GLY A 111 -15.54 -6.69 8.37
C GLY A 111 -14.67 -7.43 9.39
N ARG A 112 -13.43 -7.00 9.58
CA ARG A 112 -12.47 -7.57 10.56
C ARG A 112 -11.50 -6.53 11.08
N ALA A 113 -11.88 -5.26 11.02
CA ALA A 113 -11.01 -4.16 11.41
C ALA A 113 -11.77 -3.19 12.31
N LEU A 114 -11.06 -2.57 13.25
CA LEU A 114 -11.59 -1.53 14.12
C LEU A 114 -10.57 -0.39 14.21
N THR A 115 -11.00 0.83 13.91
CA THR A 115 -10.22 2.02 14.22
C THR A 115 -10.40 2.33 15.70
N ILE A 116 -9.30 2.31 16.45
CA ILE A 116 -9.31 2.49 17.91
C ILE A 116 -9.09 3.94 18.33
N GLY A 117 -8.72 4.80 17.38
CA GLY A 117 -8.49 6.22 17.63
C GLY A 117 -7.62 6.85 16.55
N GLU A 118 -7.32 8.12 16.73
CA GLU A 118 -6.31 8.82 15.95
C GLU A 118 -5.31 9.52 16.85
N ARG A 119 -4.11 9.77 16.33
CA ARG A 119 -3.03 10.42 17.05
C ARG A 119 -2.29 11.40 16.15
N THR A 120 -1.88 12.53 16.72
CA THR A 120 -1.00 13.48 16.01
C THR A 120 0.42 12.95 16.06
N GLY A 121 1.05 12.81 14.89
CA GLY A 121 2.43 12.37 14.77
C GLY A 121 3.44 13.48 14.99
N ALA A 122 4.72 13.10 15.02
CA ALA A 122 5.85 14.01 15.19
C ALA A 122 6.00 15.02 14.02
N ASP A 123 5.39 14.73 12.87
CA ASP A 123 5.33 15.61 11.71
C ASP A 123 4.14 16.58 11.72
N GLY A 124 3.33 16.55 12.78
CA GLY A 124 2.14 17.38 12.96
C GLY A 124 0.91 16.89 12.20
N ARG A 125 0.99 15.78 11.45
CA ARG A 125 -0.17 15.17 10.79
C ARG A 125 -0.93 14.26 11.75
N ARG A 126 -2.18 13.94 11.41
CA ARG A 126 -3.01 13.01 12.21
C ARG A 126 -3.10 11.66 11.53
N TYR A 127 -2.88 10.61 12.31
CA TYR A 127 -2.92 9.22 11.87
C TYR A 127 -3.99 8.45 12.60
N GLU A 128 -4.84 7.75 11.86
CA GLU A 128 -5.76 6.75 12.38
C GLU A 128 -5.01 5.45 12.69
N LEU A 129 -5.32 4.82 13.82
CA LEU A 129 -4.81 3.50 14.22
C LEU A 129 -5.93 2.48 14.07
N GLN A 130 -5.74 1.51 13.18
CA GLN A 130 -6.73 0.46 12.89
C GLN A 130 -6.20 -0.92 13.24
N LEU A 131 -6.90 -1.63 14.12
CA LEU A 131 -6.62 -3.02 14.48
C LEU A 131 -7.31 -3.96 13.51
N LYS A 132 -6.56 -4.70 12.69
CA LYS A 132 -7.10 -5.68 11.74
C LYS A 132 -6.91 -7.09 12.28
N GLY A 133 -8.01 -7.84 12.40
CA GLY A 133 -8.11 -9.12 13.10
C GLY A 133 -8.77 -9.03 14.49
N SER A 134 -9.28 -7.86 14.85
CA SER A 134 -9.78 -7.53 16.19
C SER A 134 -11.20 -8.03 16.48
N GLY A 135 -11.79 -8.87 15.63
CA GLY A 135 -13.09 -9.51 15.86
C GLY A 135 -14.17 -9.15 14.83
N ARG A 136 -15.36 -9.74 15.03
CA ARG A 136 -16.51 -9.53 14.15
C ARG A 136 -17.09 -8.13 14.33
N THR A 137 -17.60 -7.60 13.23
CA THR A 137 -18.31 -6.34 13.13
C THR A 137 -19.64 -6.58 12.39
N PRO A 138 -20.56 -5.60 12.34
CA PRO A 138 -21.75 -5.69 11.49
C PRO A 138 -21.44 -5.93 10.01
N TYR A 139 -20.20 -5.69 9.59
CA TYR A 139 -19.73 -5.77 8.21
C TYR A 139 -18.98 -7.08 7.91
N SER A 140 -18.83 -8.00 8.88
CA SER A 140 -18.09 -9.25 8.68
C SER A 140 -18.68 -10.20 7.64
N ARG A 141 -19.93 -9.98 7.21
CA ARG A 141 -20.69 -10.93 6.39
C ARG A 141 -20.61 -12.33 7.03
N MET A 142 -20.03 -13.31 6.33
CA MET A 142 -19.86 -14.69 6.80
C MET A 142 -18.50 -14.95 7.47
N GLY A 143 -17.61 -13.96 7.51
CA GLY A 143 -16.29 -14.09 8.13
C GLY A 143 -16.31 -14.10 9.65
N ASP A 144 -15.27 -14.67 10.25
CA ASP A 144 -15.10 -14.76 11.71
C ASP A 144 -14.53 -13.49 12.36
N GLY A 145 -14.19 -12.47 11.56
CA GLY A 145 -13.62 -11.21 12.02
C GLY A 145 -12.17 -11.32 12.51
N ARG A 146 -11.50 -12.46 12.33
CA ARG A 146 -10.11 -12.69 12.74
C ARG A 146 -9.15 -12.58 11.57
N ALA A 147 -7.91 -12.26 11.90
CA ALA A 147 -6.77 -12.42 11.03
C ALA A 147 -5.85 -13.50 11.63
N VAL A 148 -5.06 -14.12 10.76
CA VAL A 148 -4.11 -15.17 11.15
C VAL A 148 -2.69 -14.60 11.19
N LEU A 149 -1.80 -15.30 11.90
CA LEU A 149 -0.41 -14.88 12.06
C LEU A 149 0.30 -14.62 10.73
N ARG A 150 0.13 -15.51 9.74
CA ARG A 150 0.78 -15.37 8.43
C ARG A 150 0.40 -14.08 7.70
N SER A 151 -0.88 -13.71 7.68
CA SER A 151 -1.34 -12.53 6.93
C SER A 151 -0.97 -11.25 7.65
N SER A 152 -1.00 -11.26 8.97
CA SER A 152 -0.58 -10.12 9.79
C SER A 152 0.91 -9.82 9.63
N ILE A 153 1.77 -10.85 9.62
CA ILE A 153 3.21 -10.69 9.36
C ILE A 153 3.47 -10.17 7.94
N ARG A 154 2.79 -10.72 6.93
CA ARG A 154 2.94 -10.27 5.53
C ARG A 154 2.54 -8.80 5.35
N GLU A 155 1.40 -8.41 5.91
CA GLU A 155 0.91 -7.03 5.84
C GLU A 155 1.87 -6.07 6.58
N PHE A 156 2.36 -6.45 7.76
CA PHE A 156 3.35 -5.67 8.49
C PHE A 156 4.64 -5.45 7.68
N LEU A 157 5.28 -6.54 7.23
CA LEU A 157 6.53 -6.45 6.47
C LEU A 157 6.36 -5.70 5.16
N CYS A 158 5.25 -5.90 4.45
CA CYS A 158 5.06 -5.26 3.14
C CYS A 158 4.71 -3.79 3.25
N SER A 159 3.97 -3.39 4.29
CA SER A 159 3.69 -1.98 4.58
C SER A 159 5.00 -1.21 4.74
N GLU A 160 5.91 -1.73 5.56
CA GLU A 160 7.18 -1.07 5.83
C GLU A 160 8.15 -1.18 4.63
N ALA A 161 8.20 -2.33 3.94
CA ALA A 161 9.00 -2.46 2.72
C ALA A 161 8.59 -1.44 1.64
N MET A 162 7.30 -1.24 1.43
CA MET A 162 6.80 -0.26 0.46
C MET A 162 7.16 1.17 0.87
N HIS A 163 7.08 1.49 2.17
CA HIS A 163 7.50 2.79 2.70
C HIS A 163 8.98 3.07 2.40
N HIS A 164 9.86 2.11 2.67
CA HIS A 164 11.31 2.27 2.46
C HIS A 164 11.73 2.20 0.98
N LEU A 165 10.89 1.64 0.12
CA LEU A 165 11.02 1.80 -1.34
C LEU A 165 10.58 3.20 -1.82
N GLY A 166 10.06 4.05 -0.93
CA GLY A 166 9.56 5.38 -1.25
C GLY A 166 8.14 5.38 -1.83
N ILE A 167 7.42 4.26 -1.74
CA ILE A 167 6.08 4.11 -2.32
C ILE A 167 5.02 4.48 -1.28
N PRO A 168 4.06 5.38 -1.59
CA PRO A 168 3.00 5.75 -0.66
C PRO A 168 2.19 4.53 -0.20
N THR A 169 2.06 4.34 1.11
CA THR A 169 1.43 3.16 1.69
C THR A 169 0.89 3.41 3.10
N THR A 170 -0.11 2.62 3.52
CA THR A 170 -0.41 2.46 4.95
C THR A 170 0.79 1.87 5.68
N ARG A 171 1.07 2.37 6.88
CA ARG A 171 2.15 1.89 7.75
C ARG A 171 1.66 0.82 8.72
N ALA A 172 2.58 0.08 9.33
CA ALA A 172 2.24 -0.95 10.31
C ALA A 172 3.05 -0.79 11.59
N LEU A 173 2.36 -0.51 12.71
CA LEU A 173 3.01 -0.29 14.01
C LEU A 173 3.43 -1.60 14.68
N ALA A 174 2.52 -2.58 14.73
CA ALA A 174 2.75 -3.80 15.49
C ALA A 174 1.96 -4.99 14.94
N VAL A 175 2.48 -6.19 15.19
CA VAL A 175 1.76 -7.46 15.07
C VAL A 175 1.66 -8.10 16.45
N ILE A 176 0.44 -8.37 16.89
CA ILE A 176 0.14 -9.05 18.14
C ILE A 176 -0.41 -10.44 17.84
N GLY A 177 0.25 -11.49 18.32
CA GLY A 177 -0.18 -12.88 18.17
C GLY A 177 -0.94 -13.39 19.39
N SER A 178 -1.71 -14.47 19.20
CA SER A 178 -2.35 -15.25 20.26
C SER A 178 -2.47 -16.70 19.83
N ASP A 179 -2.35 -17.64 20.78
CA ASP A 179 -2.50 -19.08 20.51
C ASP A 179 -3.97 -19.51 20.34
N GLN A 180 -4.90 -18.55 20.30
CA GLN A 180 -6.28 -18.81 19.95
C GLN A 180 -6.38 -19.37 18.51
N PRO A 181 -6.93 -20.58 18.33
CA PRO A 181 -7.02 -21.22 17.02
C PRO A 181 -8.06 -20.53 16.12
N VAL A 182 -7.74 -20.47 14.83
CA VAL A 182 -8.57 -19.93 13.75
C VAL A 182 -8.59 -20.95 12.62
N VAL A 183 -9.78 -21.27 12.10
CA VAL A 183 -9.92 -22.25 11.01
C VAL A 183 -9.82 -21.54 9.67
N ARG A 184 -8.86 -21.95 8.84
CA ARG A 184 -8.73 -21.59 7.43
C ARG A 184 -8.60 -22.87 6.60
N GLU A 185 -7.73 -22.90 5.58
CA GLU A 185 -7.36 -24.14 4.90
C GLU A 185 -6.70 -25.14 5.87
N GLU A 186 -5.97 -24.61 6.85
CA GLU A 186 -5.44 -25.33 8.02
C GLU A 186 -5.87 -24.63 9.33
N ILE A 187 -5.60 -25.26 10.48
CA ILE A 187 -5.77 -24.58 11.77
C ILE A 187 -4.56 -23.67 11.98
N GLU A 188 -4.82 -22.37 12.08
CA GLU A 188 -3.81 -21.33 12.30
C GLU A 188 -4.02 -20.63 13.64
N THR A 189 -3.08 -19.75 14.01
CA THR A 189 -3.18 -18.91 15.21
C THR A 189 -3.66 -17.50 14.87
N SER A 190 -4.46 -16.93 15.78
CA SER A 190 -4.98 -15.56 15.65
C SER A 190 -3.85 -14.54 15.74
N ALA A 191 -3.98 -13.46 14.97
CA ALA A 191 -3.15 -12.27 15.13
C ALA A 191 -3.94 -11.00 14.82
N VAL A 192 -3.42 -9.88 15.31
CA VAL A 192 -3.88 -8.52 15.02
C VAL A 192 -2.71 -7.72 14.49
N VAL A 193 -2.88 -7.08 13.33
CA VAL A 193 -1.94 -6.06 12.83
C VAL A 193 -2.50 -4.68 13.09
N THR A 194 -1.68 -3.79 13.67
CA THR A 194 -2.01 -2.39 13.89
C THR A 194 -1.57 -1.58 12.68
N ARG A 195 -2.53 -1.21 11.83
CA ARG A 195 -2.34 -0.37 10.66
C ARG A 195 -2.38 1.10 11.06
N VAL A 196 -1.59 1.92 10.38
CA VAL A 196 -1.48 3.35 10.63
C VAL A 196 -1.57 4.11 9.30
N SER A 197 -2.46 5.07 9.19
CA SER A 197 -2.65 5.87 7.96
C SER A 197 -3.26 7.23 8.29
N GLU A 198 -3.02 8.25 7.47
CA GLU A 198 -3.72 9.54 7.60
C GLU A 198 -5.25 9.37 7.42
N SER A 199 -5.65 8.38 6.62
CA SER A 199 -7.04 7.97 6.45
C SER A 199 -7.17 6.54 5.94
N PHE A 200 -8.27 5.88 6.30
CA PHE A 200 -8.73 4.63 5.70
C PHE A 200 -9.92 4.82 4.75
N VAL A 201 -10.22 6.05 4.32
CA VAL A 201 -11.24 6.31 3.30
C VAL A 201 -10.81 5.73 1.95
N ARG A 202 -11.77 5.10 1.28
CA ARG A 202 -11.62 4.31 0.05
C ARG A 202 -12.55 4.85 -1.02
N PHE A 203 -12.32 4.52 -2.30
CA PHE A 203 -13.29 4.81 -3.37
C PHE A 203 -14.65 4.17 -3.05
N GLY A 204 -14.64 2.96 -2.49
CA GLY A 204 -15.82 2.26 -2.00
C GLY A 204 -16.69 2.99 -0.97
N HIS A 205 -16.15 3.95 -0.23
CA HIS A 205 -16.96 4.79 0.69
C HIS A 205 -17.84 5.77 -0.10
N PHE A 206 -17.32 6.35 -1.18
CA PHE A 206 -18.10 7.23 -2.06
C PHE A 206 -19.15 6.43 -2.82
N GLU A 207 -18.75 5.28 -3.38
CA GLU A 207 -19.67 4.39 -4.07
C GLU A 207 -20.81 3.93 -3.15
N HIS A 208 -20.55 3.69 -1.86
CA HIS A 208 -21.58 3.32 -0.89
C HIS A 208 -22.70 4.35 -0.81
N PHE A 209 -22.38 5.62 -0.56
CA PHE A 209 -23.42 6.65 -0.41
C PHE A 209 -24.08 7.02 -1.74
N PHE A 210 -23.33 6.95 -2.84
CA PHE A 210 -23.89 7.11 -4.19
C PHE A 210 -24.95 6.03 -4.48
N SER A 211 -24.60 4.76 -4.32
CA SER A 211 -25.48 3.62 -4.65
C SER A 211 -26.67 3.44 -3.70
N ASN A 212 -26.68 4.12 -2.56
CA ASN A 212 -27.81 4.15 -1.62
C ASN A 212 -28.65 5.44 -1.74
N ASP A 213 -28.47 6.24 -2.80
CA ASP A 213 -29.19 7.49 -3.03
C ASP A 213 -29.08 8.47 -1.85
N ARG A 214 -27.87 8.59 -1.27
CA ARG A 214 -27.56 9.49 -0.13
C ARG A 214 -26.60 10.61 -0.52
N PRO A 215 -27.01 11.56 -1.38
CA PRO A 215 -26.16 12.67 -1.82
C PRO A 215 -25.76 13.59 -0.66
N ASP A 216 -26.56 13.66 0.41
CA ASP A 216 -26.26 14.40 1.63
C ASP A 216 -25.02 13.85 2.34
N LEU A 217 -24.96 12.53 2.54
CA LEU A 217 -23.83 11.85 3.18
C LEU A 217 -22.62 11.75 2.25
N LEU A 218 -22.85 11.56 0.95
CA LEU A 218 -21.79 11.60 -0.06
C LEU A 218 -21.07 12.96 -0.03
N ARG A 219 -21.83 14.06 0.01
CA ARG A 219 -21.26 15.41 0.14
C ARG A 219 -20.50 15.57 1.45
N GLN A 220 -21.07 15.12 2.57
CA GLN A 220 -20.41 15.20 3.87
C GLN A 220 -19.07 14.45 3.89
N LEU A 221 -18.99 13.27 3.23
CA LEU A 221 -17.73 12.54 3.07
C LEU A 221 -16.73 13.29 2.20
N ALA A 222 -17.17 13.79 1.04
CA ALA A 222 -16.30 14.53 0.14
C ALA A 222 -15.76 15.80 0.80
N ASP A 223 -16.62 16.52 1.54
CA ASP A 223 -16.24 17.68 2.31
C ASP A 223 -15.20 17.35 3.38
N HIS A 224 -15.42 16.28 4.16
CA HIS A 224 -14.44 15.80 5.13
C HIS A 224 -13.08 15.50 4.50
N VAL A 225 -13.08 14.81 3.36
CA VAL A 225 -11.83 14.46 2.66
C VAL A 225 -11.12 15.69 2.13
N ILE A 226 -11.87 16.63 1.53
CA ILE A 226 -11.31 17.88 1.02
C ILE A 226 -10.72 18.71 2.17
N ASP A 227 -11.50 18.98 3.21
CA ASP A 227 -11.07 19.87 4.29
C ASP A 227 -9.84 19.33 5.03
N ARG A 228 -9.73 18.01 5.15
CA ARG A 228 -8.67 17.37 5.92
C ARG A 228 -7.41 17.06 5.10
N PHE A 229 -7.56 16.65 3.84
CA PHE A 229 -6.45 16.08 3.07
C PHE A 229 -6.18 16.80 1.75
N TYR A 230 -7.15 17.55 1.23
CA TYR A 230 -7.04 18.30 -0.02
C TYR A 230 -7.59 19.72 0.10
N PRO A 231 -7.16 20.52 1.10
CA PRO A 231 -7.76 21.83 1.36
C PRO A 231 -7.68 22.77 0.16
N ASP A 232 -6.64 22.64 -0.66
CA ASP A 232 -6.47 23.42 -1.90
C ASP A 232 -7.63 23.22 -2.89
N CYS A 233 -8.31 22.06 -2.88
CA CYS A 233 -9.48 21.83 -3.73
C CYS A 233 -10.63 22.79 -3.43
N ARG A 234 -10.73 23.35 -2.21
CA ARG A 234 -11.75 24.36 -1.88
C ARG A 234 -11.63 25.65 -2.69
N HIS A 235 -10.46 25.93 -3.23
CA HIS A 235 -10.19 27.14 -4.01
C HIS A 235 -10.40 26.94 -5.51
N ALA A 236 -10.70 25.71 -5.96
CA ALA A 236 -11.04 25.44 -7.36
C ALA A 236 -12.47 25.88 -7.69
N ASP A 237 -12.75 26.10 -8.98
CA ASP A 237 -14.09 26.45 -9.47
C ASP A 237 -15.13 25.34 -9.15
N ASP A 238 -14.69 24.08 -9.13
CA ASP A 238 -15.44 22.95 -8.61
C ASP A 238 -14.54 22.10 -7.68
N PRO A 239 -14.77 22.14 -6.36
CA PRO A 239 -13.96 21.40 -5.39
C PRO A 239 -14.04 19.88 -5.52
N TYR A 240 -15.16 19.33 -5.99
CA TYR A 240 -15.36 17.88 -6.10
C TYR A 240 -14.71 17.34 -7.38
N LEU A 241 -14.75 18.11 -8.46
CA LEU A 241 -13.99 17.82 -9.66
C LEU A 241 -12.48 17.89 -9.38
N ALA A 242 -12.03 18.89 -8.60
CA ALA A 242 -10.64 18.98 -8.16
C ALA A 242 -10.20 17.81 -7.25
N LEU A 243 -11.10 17.33 -6.38
CA LEU A 243 -10.86 16.10 -5.58
C LEU A 243 -10.69 14.87 -6.50
N LEU A 244 -11.58 14.71 -7.50
CA LEU A 244 -11.47 13.62 -8.47
C LEU A 244 -10.14 13.67 -9.21
N GLU A 245 -9.71 14.86 -9.64
CA GLU A 245 -8.42 15.05 -10.30
C GLU A 245 -7.26 14.66 -9.39
N ALA A 246 -7.23 15.16 -8.16
CA ALA A 246 -6.18 14.84 -7.20
C ALA A 246 -6.08 13.33 -6.94
N ALA A 247 -7.21 12.65 -6.72
CA ALA A 247 -7.25 11.21 -6.53
C ALA A 247 -6.79 10.43 -7.77
N THR A 248 -7.20 10.87 -8.96
CA THR A 248 -6.82 10.26 -10.24
C THR A 248 -5.31 10.35 -10.49
N LEU A 249 -4.73 11.53 -10.32
CA LEU A 249 -3.30 11.78 -10.53
C LEU A 249 -2.44 11.01 -9.52
N ARG A 250 -2.83 11.01 -8.24
CA ARG A 250 -2.10 10.23 -7.20
C ARG A 250 -2.19 8.73 -7.45
N THR A 251 -3.32 8.23 -7.92
CA THR A 251 -3.48 6.82 -8.29
C THR A 251 -2.59 6.46 -9.49
N ALA A 252 -2.49 7.33 -10.48
CA ALA A 252 -1.57 7.14 -11.62
C ALA A 252 -0.10 7.06 -11.17
N ASP A 253 0.33 7.97 -10.29
CA ASP A 253 1.68 7.99 -9.73
C ASP A 253 1.99 6.74 -8.88
N LEU A 254 1.01 6.30 -8.06
CA LEU A 254 1.15 5.10 -7.22
C LEU A 254 1.37 3.85 -8.08
N VAL A 255 0.55 3.67 -9.12
CA VAL A 255 0.62 2.47 -9.96
C VAL A 255 1.84 2.50 -10.87
N ALA A 256 2.30 3.68 -11.31
CA ALA A 256 3.59 3.80 -12.00
C ALA A 256 4.75 3.30 -11.12
N GLN A 257 4.73 3.61 -9.82
CA GLN A 257 5.72 3.10 -8.87
C GLN A 257 5.60 1.59 -8.67
N TRP A 258 4.39 1.03 -8.58
CA TRP A 258 4.19 -0.43 -8.50
C TRP A 258 4.77 -1.15 -9.70
N GLN A 259 4.52 -0.64 -10.92
CA GLN A 259 5.12 -1.18 -12.14
C GLN A 259 6.65 -1.07 -12.09
N ALA A 260 7.20 0.07 -11.68
CA ALA A 260 8.65 0.27 -11.63
C ALA A 260 9.40 -0.69 -10.69
N VAL A 261 8.78 -1.13 -9.60
CA VAL A 261 9.40 -2.08 -8.64
C VAL A 261 8.94 -3.53 -8.80
N GLY A 262 8.08 -3.82 -9.79
CA GLY A 262 7.57 -5.17 -9.99
C GLY A 262 6.59 -5.62 -8.90
N PHE A 263 5.84 -4.70 -8.26
CA PHE A 263 4.84 -5.04 -7.25
C PHE A 263 3.50 -5.39 -7.89
N CYS A 264 2.90 -6.49 -7.46
CA CYS A 264 1.54 -6.91 -7.80
C CYS A 264 0.66 -6.89 -6.55
N HIS A 265 -0.42 -6.13 -6.57
CA HIS A 265 -1.35 -6.02 -5.45
C HIS A 265 -2.28 -7.22 -5.30
N GLY A 266 -2.75 -7.79 -6.42
CA GLY A 266 -3.59 -8.99 -6.47
C GLY A 266 -5.09 -8.81 -6.18
N VAL A 267 -5.52 -7.70 -5.59
CA VAL A 267 -6.94 -7.43 -5.26
C VAL A 267 -7.27 -5.94 -5.37
N MET A 268 -7.20 -5.39 -6.59
CA MET A 268 -7.49 -3.98 -6.86
C MET A 268 -9.00 -3.72 -7.03
N ASN A 269 -9.80 -4.19 -6.08
CA ASN A 269 -11.21 -3.82 -5.97
C ASN A 269 -11.33 -2.33 -5.61
N THR A 270 -12.45 -1.68 -5.92
CA THR A 270 -12.63 -0.24 -5.57
C THR A 270 -12.66 0.01 -4.06
N ASP A 271 -13.01 -0.98 -3.24
CA ASP A 271 -12.85 -0.91 -1.78
C ASP A 271 -11.39 -0.98 -1.31
N ASN A 272 -10.44 -1.43 -2.15
CA ASN A 272 -9.01 -1.41 -1.85
C ASN A 272 -8.26 -0.26 -2.54
N MET A 273 -8.98 0.75 -3.03
CA MET A 273 -8.37 1.98 -3.57
C MET A 273 -8.51 3.10 -2.55
N SER A 274 -7.38 3.55 -1.99
CA SER A 274 -7.37 4.69 -1.06
C SER A 274 -7.69 5.99 -1.79
N ILE A 275 -8.49 6.85 -1.17
CA ILE A 275 -8.72 8.21 -1.67
C ILE A 275 -7.45 9.09 -1.63
N LEU A 276 -6.42 8.68 -0.88
CA LEU A 276 -5.16 9.40 -0.73
C LEU A 276 -4.06 8.93 -1.70
N GLY A 277 -4.34 7.91 -2.52
CA GLY A 277 -3.37 7.31 -3.43
C GLY A 277 -2.22 6.60 -2.70
N VAL A 278 -2.53 5.87 -1.63
CA VAL A 278 -1.59 4.99 -0.92
C VAL A 278 -1.94 3.52 -1.14
N THR A 279 -0.93 2.64 -1.15
CA THR A 279 -1.13 1.18 -1.10
C THR A 279 -1.84 0.81 0.21
N ILE A 280 -2.86 -0.03 0.11
CA ILE A 280 -3.73 -0.38 1.23
C ILE A 280 -4.24 -1.82 1.09
N ASP A 281 -4.41 -2.53 2.22
CA ASP A 281 -4.97 -3.89 2.28
C ASP A 281 -4.15 -4.96 1.54
N TYR A 282 -2.99 -5.24 2.13
CA TYR A 282 -2.09 -6.30 1.71
C TYR A 282 -2.70 -7.69 1.96
N GLY A 283 -3.20 -8.31 0.89
CA GLY A 283 -3.66 -9.71 0.88
C GLY A 283 -2.69 -10.60 0.07
N PRO A 284 -3.11 -11.12 -1.09
CA PRO A 284 -2.30 -11.95 -1.97
C PRO A 284 -1.43 -11.09 -2.89
N PHE A 285 -0.63 -10.19 -2.30
CA PHE A 285 0.36 -9.42 -3.04
C PHE A 285 1.59 -10.27 -3.37
N GLY A 286 2.40 -9.81 -4.31
CA GLY A 286 3.74 -10.33 -4.54
C GLY A 286 4.64 -9.31 -5.24
N PHE A 287 5.92 -9.30 -4.89
CA PHE A 287 6.95 -8.75 -5.76
C PHE A 287 7.31 -9.81 -6.79
N VAL A 288 7.40 -9.40 -8.06
CA VAL A 288 7.74 -10.30 -9.16
C VAL A 288 9.19 -10.75 -8.99
N ASP A 289 9.38 -12.06 -8.81
CA ASP A 289 10.70 -12.70 -8.86
C ASP A 289 11.10 -12.84 -10.34
N ALA A 290 10.84 -14.00 -10.95
CA ALA A 290 10.98 -14.21 -12.39
C ALA A 290 9.96 -13.37 -13.17
N PHE A 291 10.42 -12.48 -14.05
CA PHE A 291 9.52 -11.56 -14.74
C PHE A 291 8.57 -12.29 -15.69
N ASP A 292 7.28 -12.09 -15.45
CA ASP A 292 6.20 -12.44 -16.36
C ASP A 292 5.19 -11.27 -16.35
N ALA A 293 4.99 -10.62 -17.49
CA ALA A 293 4.02 -9.53 -17.60
C ALA A 293 2.58 -10.01 -17.30
N ASN A 294 2.33 -11.30 -17.45
CA ASN A 294 1.07 -11.96 -17.14
C ASN A 294 1.00 -12.53 -15.72
N HIS A 295 2.00 -12.29 -14.87
CA HIS A 295 2.04 -12.82 -13.51
C HIS A 295 0.78 -12.45 -12.71
N ILE A 296 0.14 -13.46 -12.14
CA ILE A 296 -1.04 -13.35 -11.27
C ILE A 296 -0.60 -13.80 -9.87
N CYS A 297 -0.52 -12.86 -8.92
CA CYS A 297 -0.12 -13.15 -7.55
C CYS A 297 -1.26 -13.69 -6.68
N ASN A 298 -2.51 -13.50 -7.12
CA ASN A 298 -3.70 -13.98 -6.42
C ASN A 298 -4.24 -15.25 -7.07
N HIS A 299 -4.11 -16.39 -6.39
CA HIS A 299 -4.62 -17.69 -6.85
C HIS A 299 -6.14 -17.71 -7.09
N SER A 300 -6.91 -16.81 -6.47
CA SER A 300 -8.36 -16.66 -6.71
C SER A 300 -8.68 -15.86 -7.99
N ASP A 301 -7.72 -15.14 -8.57
CA ASP A 301 -7.89 -14.39 -9.82
C ASP A 301 -7.63 -15.27 -11.05
N THR A 302 -8.51 -16.22 -11.30
CA THR A 302 -8.40 -17.16 -12.43
C THR A 302 -8.49 -16.49 -13.80
N SER A 303 -9.00 -15.25 -13.85
CA SER A 303 -9.13 -14.46 -15.09
C SER A 303 -7.92 -13.56 -15.38
N GLY A 304 -7.02 -13.39 -14.42
CA GLY A 304 -5.90 -12.45 -14.51
C GLY A 304 -6.33 -10.99 -14.59
N ARG A 305 -7.46 -10.64 -13.96
CA ARG A 305 -7.96 -9.24 -13.90
C ARG A 305 -6.93 -8.32 -13.26
N TYR A 306 -6.25 -8.79 -12.21
CA TYR A 306 -5.27 -8.06 -11.41
C TYR A 306 -3.84 -8.52 -11.69
N ALA A 307 -3.58 -9.13 -12.85
CA ALA A 307 -2.23 -9.48 -13.29
C ALA A 307 -1.31 -8.24 -13.36
N TYR A 308 0.00 -8.42 -13.28
CA TYR A 308 0.99 -7.34 -13.26
C TYR A 308 0.72 -6.25 -14.32
N ARG A 309 0.60 -6.65 -15.60
CA ARG A 309 0.34 -5.72 -16.74
C ARG A 309 -1.02 -5.03 -16.69
N MET A 310 -1.98 -5.60 -15.96
CA MET A 310 -3.36 -5.12 -15.92
C MET A 310 -3.56 -4.01 -14.89
N GLN A 311 -2.66 -3.88 -13.91
CA GLN A 311 -2.81 -2.93 -12.81
C GLN A 311 -3.05 -1.47 -13.28
N PRO A 312 -2.34 -0.91 -14.28
CA PRO A 312 -2.61 0.45 -14.76
C PRO A 312 -4.02 0.61 -15.33
N ARG A 313 -4.47 -0.35 -16.13
CA ARG A 313 -5.81 -0.34 -16.73
C ARG A 313 -6.90 -0.46 -15.68
N ILE A 314 -6.72 -1.33 -14.69
CA ILE A 314 -7.66 -1.51 -13.60
C ILE A 314 -7.72 -0.28 -12.70
N ALA A 315 -6.58 0.32 -12.38
CA ALA A 315 -6.54 1.54 -11.58
C ALA A 315 -7.30 2.68 -12.28
N HIS A 316 -7.10 2.84 -13.59
CA HIS A 316 -7.87 3.80 -14.37
C HIS A 316 -9.38 3.49 -14.34
N TRP A 317 -9.78 2.22 -14.50
CA TRP A 317 -11.18 1.80 -14.36
C TRP A 317 -11.75 2.10 -12.96
N ASN A 318 -10.97 1.91 -11.90
CA ASN A 318 -11.39 2.27 -10.54
C ASN A 318 -11.57 3.80 -10.39
N CYS A 319 -10.78 4.63 -11.07
CA CYS A 319 -11.02 6.08 -11.12
C CYS A 319 -12.35 6.42 -11.82
N TYR A 320 -12.76 5.68 -12.86
CA TYR A 320 -14.10 5.83 -13.46
C TYR A 320 -15.20 5.52 -12.44
N CYS A 321 -15.06 4.49 -11.61
CA CYS A 321 -16.02 4.17 -10.55
C CYS A 321 -16.12 5.31 -9.52
N LEU A 322 -14.98 5.87 -9.11
CA LEU A 322 -14.96 7.05 -8.23
C LEU A 322 -15.65 8.26 -8.88
N ALA A 323 -15.34 8.53 -10.15
CA ALA A 323 -15.95 9.64 -10.90
C ALA A 323 -17.47 9.49 -10.95
N GLN A 324 -17.97 8.28 -11.26
CA GLN A 324 -19.40 7.99 -11.26
C GLN A 324 -20.03 8.28 -9.90
N ALA A 325 -19.38 7.87 -8.80
CA ALA A 325 -19.87 8.13 -7.45
C ALA A 325 -19.92 9.62 -7.10
N LEU A 326 -19.04 10.45 -7.69
CA LEU A 326 -18.96 11.89 -7.42
C LEU A 326 -19.88 12.74 -8.33
N LEU A 327 -20.44 12.19 -9.41
CA LEU A 327 -21.30 12.92 -10.35
C LEU A 327 -22.41 13.76 -9.70
N PRO A 328 -23.13 13.31 -8.65
CA PRO A 328 -24.16 14.13 -8.02
C PRO A 328 -23.64 15.41 -7.35
N LEU A 329 -22.34 15.50 -7.08
CA LEU A 329 -21.71 16.65 -6.44
C LEU A 329 -21.09 17.64 -7.42
N ILE A 330 -20.66 17.16 -8.59
CA ILE A 330 -19.99 17.97 -9.60
C ILE A 330 -20.99 18.97 -10.20
N GLY A 331 -20.56 20.21 -10.32
CA GLY A 331 -21.30 21.33 -10.88
C GLY A 331 -22.32 21.99 -9.94
N LEU A 332 -22.46 21.53 -8.69
CA LEU A 332 -23.40 22.11 -7.72
C LEU A 332 -23.11 23.59 -7.42
N GLN A 333 -21.87 24.04 -7.61
CA GLN A 333 -21.46 25.43 -7.33
C GLN A 333 -21.56 26.36 -8.54
N HIS A 334 -21.83 25.84 -9.74
CA HIS A 334 -21.85 26.64 -10.98
C HIS A 334 -23.16 27.42 -11.20
N GLY A 335 -24.10 27.39 -10.25
CA GLY A 335 -25.37 28.10 -10.38
C GLY A 335 -26.25 27.63 -11.55
N ILE A 336 -25.94 26.46 -12.12
CA ILE A 336 -26.74 25.83 -13.18
C ILE A 336 -28.04 25.35 -12.55
N THR A 337 -29.14 25.99 -12.91
CA THR A 337 -30.49 25.70 -12.36
C THR A 337 -31.17 24.52 -13.04
N ASP A 338 -30.68 24.10 -14.20
CA ASP A 338 -31.18 22.95 -14.95
C ASP A 338 -30.36 21.70 -14.58
N ASP A 339 -31.01 20.75 -13.94
CA ASP A 339 -30.38 19.52 -13.45
C ASP A 339 -29.84 18.64 -14.58
N ASP A 340 -30.52 18.59 -15.73
CA ASP A 340 -30.12 17.76 -16.87
C ASP A 340 -28.87 18.35 -17.54
N ALA A 341 -28.88 19.66 -17.78
CA ALA A 341 -27.72 20.37 -18.32
C ALA A 341 -26.49 20.29 -17.38
N ARG A 342 -26.69 20.34 -16.06
CA ARG A 342 -25.61 20.13 -15.08
C ARG A 342 -25.06 18.70 -15.19
N ALA A 343 -25.93 17.70 -15.26
CA ALA A 343 -25.52 16.30 -15.30
C ALA A 343 -24.70 15.99 -16.56
N GLU A 344 -25.12 16.46 -17.73
CA GLU A 344 -24.36 16.32 -18.99
C GLU A 344 -22.96 16.95 -18.85
N ARG A 345 -22.90 18.18 -18.34
CA ARG A 345 -21.61 18.88 -18.17
C ARG A 345 -20.71 18.19 -17.14
N ALA A 346 -21.27 17.71 -16.03
CA ALA A 346 -20.52 16.98 -15.01
C ALA A 346 -19.86 15.71 -15.57
N VAL A 347 -20.54 15.01 -16.48
CA VAL A 347 -19.98 13.84 -17.18
C VAL A 347 -18.82 14.25 -18.09
N GLU A 348 -18.98 15.30 -18.89
CA GLU A 348 -17.92 15.81 -19.77
C GLU A 348 -16.67 16.25 -18.98
N ASP A 349 -16.87 17.03 -17.91
CA ASP A 349 -15.78 17.51 -17.06
C ASP A 349 -15.07 16.34 -16.34
N ALA A 350 -15.82 15.37 -15.82
CA ALA A 350 -15.24 14.17 -15.21
C ALA A 350 -14.45 13.34 -16.22
N GLN A 351 -14.94 13.17 -17.46
CA GLN A 351 -14.20 12.49 -18.52
C GLN A 351 -12.90 13.21 -18.87
N ALA A 352 -12.91 14.54 -18.92
CA ALA A 352 -11.71 15.34 -19.15
C ALA A 352 -10.67 15.16 -18.03
N VAL A 353 -11.11 15.06 -16.76
CA VAL A 353 -10.23 14.73 -15.64
C VAL A 353 -9.65 13.32 -15.76
N LEU A 354 -10.47 12.32 -16.10
CA LEU A 354 -10.01 10.93 -16.22
C LEU A 354 -9.01 10.74 -17.36
N ALA A 355 -9.13 11.52 -18.45
CA ALA A 355 -8.15 11.52 -19.53
C ALA A 355 -6.73 11.93 -19.08
N LYS A 356 -6.59 12.63 -17.94
CA LYS A 356 -5.29 12.98 -17.34
C LYS A 356 -4.57 11.77 -16.72
N PHE A 357 -5.27 10.66 -16.45
CA PHE A 357 -4.63 9.45 -15.89
C PHE A 357 -3.50 8.92 -16.79
N PRO A 358 -3.73 8.58 -18.08
CA PRO A 358 -2.66 8.13 -18.97
C PRO A 358 -1.58 9.20 -19.20
N GLU A 359 -1.97 10.48 -19.26
CA GLU A 359 -1.03 11.62 -19.39
C GLU A 359 -0.09 11.75 -18.19
N ARG A 360 -0.52 11.30 -17.01
CA ARG A 360 0.30 11.26 -15.80
C ARG A 360 1.09 9.95 -15.67
N PHE A 361 0.42 8.82 -15.88
CA PHE A 361 0.99 7.48 -15.68
C PHE A 361 2.16 7.19 -16.63
N GLY A 362 1.98 7.43 -17.94
CA GLY A 362 2.99 7.10 -18.95
C GLY A 362 4.33 7.80 -18.67
N PRO A 363 4.35 9.14 -18.59
CA PRO A 363 5.57 9.88 -18.27
C PRO A 363 6.17 9.56 -16.90
N ALA A 364 5.36 9.23 -15.89
CA ALA A 364 5.85 8.81 -14.58
C ALA A 364 6.58 7.47 -14.65
N LEU A 365 6.01 6.48 -15.35
CA LEU A 365 6.63 5.16 -15.56
C LEU A 365 7.89 5.26 -16.41
N GLU A 366 7.87 6.03 -17.50
CA GLU A 366 9.05 6.25 -18.35
C GLU A 366 10.19 6.89 -17.56
N ARG A 367 9.90 7.92 -16.75
CA ARG A 367 10.90 8.54 -15.87
C ARG A 367 11.50 7.54 -14.89
N ALA A 368 10.67 6.69 -14.29
CA ALA A 368 11.13 5.64 -13.39
C ALA A 368 12.02 4.64 -14.13
N MET A 369 11.62 4.15 -15.31
CA MET A 369 12.40 3.20 -16.10
C MET A 369 13.73 3.80 -16.58
N ARG A 370 13.76 5.07 -17.01
CA ARG A 370 15.01 5.77 -17.35
C ARG A 370 15.96 5.82 -16.16
N ALA A 371 15.46 6.17 -14.98
CA ALA A 371 16.28 6.18 -13.76
C ALA A 371 16.83 4.79 -13.43
N LYS A 372 16.00 3.75 -13.54
CA LYS A 372 16.39 2.35 -13.33
C LYS A 372 17.44 1.87 -14.35
N LEU A 373 17.43 2.41 -15.56
CA LEU A 373 18.43 2.17 -16.61
C LEU A 373 19.66 3.10 -16.51
N GLY A 374 19.68 4.04 -15.56
CA GLY A 374 20.79 4.98 -15.40
C GLY A 374 20.91 6.04 -16.50
N LEU A 375 19.83 6.31 -17.24
CA LEU A 375 19.76 7.33 -18.28
C LEU A 375 19.44 8.69 -17.64
N GLU A 376 20.30 9.69 -17.84
CA GLU A 376 20.11 11.04 -17.31
C GLU A 376 19.43 11.95 -18.34
N LEU A 377 19.85 11.86 -19.60
CA LEU A 377 19.27 12.62 -20.69
C LEU A 377 18.02 11.91 -21.18
N GLU A 378 16.96 12.66 -21.48
CA GLU A 378 15.75 12.12 -22.09
C GLU A 378 15.91 12.02 -23.61
N ARG A 379 15.53 10.86 -24.17
CA ARG A 379 15.49 10.58 -25.62
C ARG A 379 14.20 9.86 -25.98
N GLU A 380 13.74 10.09 -27.21
CA GLU A 380 12.48 9.53 -27.73
C GLU A 380 12.42 7.99 -27.66
N ASN A 381 13.55 7.31 -27.88
CA ASN A 381 13.61 5.84 -27.93
C ASN A 381 13.85 5.17 -26.55
N ASP A 382 13.87 5.92 -25.45
CA ASP A 382 14.16 5.37 -24.12
C ASP A 382 13.07 4.38 -23.66
N ALA A 383 11.80 4.66 -23.99
CA ALA A 383 10.68 3.78 -23.69
C ALA A 383 10.78 2.45 -24.46
N GLU A 384 11.18 2.49 -25.73
CA GLU A 384 11.38 1.29 -26.55
C GLU A 384 12.51 0.41 -26.00
N LEU A 385 13.61 1.04 -25.55
CA LEU A 385 14.73 0.33 -24.92
C LEU A 385 14.29 -0.38 -23.64
N ALA A 386 13.51 0.29 -22.79
CA ALA A 386 12.97 -0.29 -21.56
C ALA A 386 11.98 -1.43 -21.85
N ASN A 387 11.07 -1.25 -22.82
CA ASN A 387 10.11 -2.29 -23.21
C ASN A 387 10.83 -3.54 -23.76
N LYS A 388 11.85 -3.36 -24.60
CA LYS A 388 12.63 -4.49 -25.13
C LYS A 388 13.39 -5.25 -24.04
N LEU A 389 13.84 -4.57 -22.97
CA LEU A 389 14.39 -5.24 -21.80
C LEU A 389 13.33 -6.14 -21.15
N LEU A 390 12.15 -5.57 -20.88
CA LEU A 390 11.04 -6.29 -20.25
C LEU A 390 10.58 -7.50 -21.09
N GLU A 391 10.51 -7.35 -22.42
CA GLU A 391 10.23 -8.45 -23.35
C GLU A 391 11.29 -9.56 -23.25
N THR A 392 12.57 -9.19 -23.20
CA THR A 392 13.68 -10.14 -23.07
C THR A 392 13.65 -10.85 -21.70
N MET A 393 13.35 -10.12 -20.64
CA MET A 393 13.16 -10.67 -19.30
C MET A 393 11.97 -11.62 -19.25
N HIS A 394 10.86 -11.28 -19.91
CA HIS A 394 9.66 -12.10 -19.97
C HIS A 394 9.93 -13.43 -20.68
N ALA A 395 10.60 -13.40 -21.83
CA ALA A 395 10.96 -14.59 -22.59
C ALA A 395 11.94 -15.51 -21.85
N SER A 396 12.83 -14.94 -21.02
CA SER A 396 13.83 -15.69 -20.25
C SER A 396 13.42 -15.98 -18.81
N HIS A 397 12.29 -15.47 -18.34
CA HIS A 397 11.91 -15.47 -16.92
C HIS A 397 13.03 -14.93 -16.00
N ALA A 398 13.75 -13.90 -16.46
CA ALA A 398 14.85 -13.28 -15.71
C ALA A 398 14.32 -12.58 -14.45
N ASP A 399 15.09 -12.63 -13.36
CA ASP A 399 14.68 -12.01 -12.09
C ASP A 399 14.56 -10.49 -12.21
N PHE A 400 13.40 -9.94 -11.86
CA PHE A 400 13.08 -8.53 -12.08
C PHE A 400 14.02 -7.61 -11.31
N THR A 401 14.11 -7.82 -9.99
CA THR A 401 14.89 -6.97 -9.09
C THR A 401 16.39 -7.06 -9.40
N LEU A 402 16.91 -8.29 -9.53
CA LEU A 402 18.32 -8.53 -9.80
C LEU A 402 18.75 -8.09 -11.18
N THR A 403 17.89 -8.15 -12.20
CA THR A 403 18.22 -7.62 -13.52
C THR A 403 18.56 -6.14 -13.39
N PHE A 404 17.65 -5.32 -12.86
CA PHE A 404 17.90 -3.89 -12.70
C PHE A 404 19.05 -3.57 -11.74
N ARG A 405 19.22 -4.33 -10.65
CA ARG A 405 20.33 -4.13 -9.71
C ARG A 405 21.68 -4.44 -10.37
N ARG A 406 21.78 -5.52 -11.14
CA ARG A 406 23.04 -5.94 -11.79
C ARG A 406 23.35 -5.16 -13.05
N LEU A 407 22.35 -4.60 -13.74
CA LEU A 407 22.57 -3.67 -14.87
C LEU A 407 23.46 -2.48 -14.48
N ALA A 408 23.45 -2.07 -13.20
CA ALA A 408 24.33 -1.01 -12.70
C ALA A 408 25.82 -1.30 -12.91
N GLN A 409 26.21 -2.57 -13.09
CA GLN A 409 27.60 -3.00 -13.22
C GLN A 409 28.10 -3.04 -14.67
N ILE A 410 27.20 -2.98 -15.66
CA ILE A 410 27.57 -3.02 -17.10
C ILE A 410 28.61 -1.91 -17.38
N SER A 411 29.58 -2.21 -18.24
CA SER A 411 30.51 -1.20 -18.78
C SER A 411 29.87 -0.49 -19.96
N LYS A 412 30.03 0.83 -20.08
CA LYS A 412 29.57 1.54 -21.29
C LYS A 412 30.48 1.30 -22.51
N HIS A 413 31.66 0.73 -22.30
CA HIS A 413 32.72 0.65 -23.32
C HIS A 413 32.91 -0.76 -23.90
N ASP A 414 32.58 -1.80 -23.15
CA ASP A 414 32.83 -3.19 -23.53
C ASP A 414 31.89 -4.14 -22.78
N THR A 415 32.06 -5.45 -23.00
CA THR A 415 31.22 -6.51 -22.42
C THR A 415 31.84 -7.16 -21.18
N SER A 416 32.96 -6.63 -20.66
CA SER A 416 33.76 -7.30 -19.61
C SER A 416 33.04 -7.49 -18.28
N ARG A 417 31.95 -6.75 -18.05
CA ARG A 417 31.16 -6.77 -16.81
C ARG A 417 29.73 -7.29 -16.99
N ASP A 418 29.40 -7.87 -18.13
CA ASP A 418 28.01 -8.26 -18.43
C ASP A 418 27.61 -9.57 -17.73
N ALA A 419 28.56 -10.45 -17.43
CA ALA A 419 28.28 -11.81 -16.95
C ALA A 419 27.26 -11.87 -15.79
N PRO A 420 27.34 -11.04 -14.71
CA PRO A 420 26.40 -11.12 -13.59
C PRO A 420 24.93 -10.92 -13.98
N VAL A 421 24.65 -10.01 -14.92
CA VAL A 421 23.28 -9.77 -15.40
C VAL A 421 22.93 -10.70 -16.55
N ARG A 422 23.85 -10.96 -17.47
CA ARG A 422 23.68 -11.87 -18.61
C ARG A 422 23.32 -13.29 -18.18
N ASP A 423 23.89 -13.78 -17.08
CA ASP A 423 23.62 -15.11 -16.56
C ASP A 423 22.21 -15.27 -15.94
N LEU A 424 21.44 -14.18 -15.80
CA LEU A 424 20.02 -14.24 -15.43
C LEU A 424 19.11 -14.63 -16.62
N PHE A 425 19.63 -14.59 -17.85
CA PHE A 425 18.86 -14.83 -19.06
C PHE A 425 19.14 -16.23 -19.63
N ILE A 426 18.06 -16.94 -19.96
CA ILE A 426 18.13 -18.23 -20.66
C ILE A 426 18.62 -18.00 -22.09
N ASP A 427 18.01 -17.04 -22.80
CA ASP A 427 18.47 -16.60 -24.12
C ASP A 427 19.48 -15.47 -23.97
N ARG A 428 20.75 -15.86 -23.87
CA ARG A 428 21.88 -14.93 -23.70
C ARG A 428 22.12 -14.08 -24.95
N ASP A 429 21.82 -14.59 -26.13
CA ASP A 429 22.03 -13.85 -27.39
C ASP A 429 20.99 -12.73 -27.52
N ALA A 430 19.75 -12.97 -27.08
CA ALA A 430 18.72 -11.94 -26.98
C ALA A 430 19.13 -10.83 -25.99
N PHE A 431 19.66 -11.20 -24.82
CA PHE A 431 20.21 -10.23 -23.87
C PHE A 431 21.39 -9.45 -24.48
N ASP A 432 22.34 -10.12 -25.14
CA ASP A 432 23.50 -9.48 -25.75
C ASP A 432 23.08 -8.47 -26.83
N ALA A 433 22.07 -8.80 -27.63
CA ALA A 433 21.47 -7.90 -28.60
C ALA A 433 20.86 -6.65 -27.93
N TRP A 434 20.12 -6.82 -26.83
CA TRP A 434 19.59 -5.69 -26.07
C TRP A 434 20.71 -4.86 -25.41
N ALA A 435 21.70 -5.50 -24.81
CA ALA A 435 22.81 -4.83 -24.13
C ALA A 435 23.65 -3.98 -25.09
N ASN A 436 23.77 -4.39 -26.36
CA ASN A 436 24.39 -3.57 -27.40
C ASN A 436 23.60 -2.28 -27.69
N LEU A 437 22.27 -2.36 -27.77
CA LEU A 437 21.41 -1.17 -27.90
C LEU A 437 21.53 -0.27 -26.68
N TYR A 438 21.55 -0.85 -25.49
CA TYR A 438 21.73 -0.13 -24.24
C TYR A 438 23.08 0.59 -24.17
N ARG A 439 24.20 -0.07 -24.50
CA ARG A 439 25.52 0.58 -24.54
C ARG A 439 25.61 1.68 -25.60
N ALA A 440 24.99 1.50 -26.77
CA ALA A 440 24.90 2.56 -27.78
C ALA A 440 24.17 3.78 -27.21
N ARG A 441 23.05 3.57 -26.50
CA ARG A 441 22.33 4.64 -25.83
C ARG A 441 23.11 5.29 -24.69
N LEU A 442 23.86 4.51 -23.90
CA LEU A 442 24.76 5.01 -22.85
C LEU A 442 25.90 5.87 -23.39
N SER A 443 26.31 5.70 -24.66
CA SER A 443 27.35 6.53 -25.26
C SER A 443 26.95 8.00 -25.43
N GLU A 444 25.64 8.28 -25.40
CA GLU A 444 25.08 9.64 -25.40
C GLU A 444 25.05 10.27 -24.00
N GLU A 445 25.26 9.49 -22.94
CA GLU A 445 25.21 9.95 -21.55
C GLU A 445 26.55 10.57 -21.13
N THR A 446 26.47 11.57 -20.25
CA THR A 446 27.68 12.25 -19.74
C THR A 446 28.32 11.51 -18.57
N ARG A 447 27.53 10.71 -17.83
CA ARG A 447 27.99 9.96 -16.65
C ARG A 447 29.01 8.89 -17.03
N ASP A 448 30.01 8.71 -16.18
CA ASP A 448 30.84 7.52 -16.21
C ASP A 448 30.11 6.32 -15.57
N ASP A 449 30.72 5.13 -15.67
CA ASP A 449 30.11 3.91 -15.15
C ASP A 449 29.93 3.93 -13.62
N ALA A 450 30.85 4.56 -12.88
CA ALA A 450 30.78 4.62 -11.42
C ALA A 450 29.65 5.54 -10.94
N ALA A 451 29.54 6.73 -11.53
CA ALA A 451 28.46 7.67 -11.24
C ALA A 451 27.10 7.12 -11.68
N ARG A 452 27.04 6.43 -12.83
CA ARG A 452 25.82 5.74 -13.28
C ARG A 452 25.42 4.64 -12.30
N ALA A 453 26.36 3.77 -11.90
CA ALA A 453 26.08 2.69 -10.96
C ALA A 453 25.55 3.24 -9.62
N ALA A 454 26.16 4.30 -9.09
CA ALA A 454 25.69 4.95 -7.87
C ALA A 454 24.27 5.54 -8.03
N ALA A 455 23.94 6.10 -9.19
CA ALA A 455 22.59 6.61 -9.47
C ALA A 455 21.56 5.48 -9.57
N MET A 456 21.89 4.41 -10.29
CA MET A 456 21.03 3.24 -10.46
C MET A 456 20.79 2.54 -9.11
N ASN A 457 21.83 2.37 -8.29
CA ASN A 457 21.72 1.69 -7.00
C ASN A 457 20.84 2.43 -5.99
N ARG A 458 20.61 3.74 -6.16
CA ARG A 458 19.66 4.52 -5.33
C ARG A 458 18.18 4.29 -5.69
N VAL A 459 17.90 3.72 -6.87
CA VAL A 459 16.53 3.52 -7.37
C VAL A 459 16.22 2.05 -7.72
N ASN A 460 17.24 1.22 -7.84
CA ASN A 460 17.13 -0.22 -8.03
C ASN A 460 17.40 -0.92 -6.70
N PRO A 461 16.35 -1.40 -6.00
CA PRO A 461 16.55 -2.06 -4.72
C PRO A 461 17.39 -3.32 -4.89
N LYS A 462 18.23 -3.60 -3.90
CA LYS A 462 18.91 -4.88 -3.75
C LYS A 462 18.00 -5.90 -3.07
N TYR A 463 17.16 -5.44 -2.13
CA TYR A 463 16.26 -6.27 -1.35
C TYR A 463 14.81 -5.86 -1.57
N VAL A 464 13.94 -6.84 -1.84
CA VAL A 464 12.48 -6.70 -1.87
C VAL A 464 11.88 -7.81 -1.01
N LEU A 465 10.63 -7.64 -0.54
CA LEU A 465 9.94 -8.65 0.25
C LEU A 465 9.45 -9.79 -0.66
N ARG A 466 10.38 -10.66 -1.07
CA ARG A 466 10.07 -11.86 -1.85
C ARG A 466 9.18 -12.79 -1.02
N ASN A 467 8.25 -13.47 -1.69
CA ASN A 467 7.25 -14.31 -1.00
C ASN A 467 7.89 -15.42 -0.15
N HIS A 468 8.98 -16.03 -0.63
CA HIS A 468 9.67 -17.09 0.10
C HIS A 468 10.36 -16.57 1.37
N LEU A 469 10.85 -15.32 1.38
CA LEU A 469 11.46 -14.72 2.57
C LEU A 469 10.38 -14.50 3.65
N ALA A 470 9.24 -13.93 3.26
CA ALA A 470 8.11 -13.79 4.16
C ALA A 470 7.65 -15.16 4.70
N GLU A 471 7.57 -16.18 3.86
CA GLU A 471 7.21 -17.54 4.27
C GLU A 471 8.20 -18.15 5.28
N VAL A 472 9.50 -17.96 5.09
CA VAL A 472 10.52 -18.42 6.06
C VAL A 472 10.31 -17.74 7.42
N ALA A 473 10.04 -16.43 7.44
CA ALA A 473 9.76 -15.72 8.68
C ALA A 473 8.46 -16.21 9.36
N ILE A 474 7.41 -16.47 8.57
CA ILE A 474 6.12 -16.99 9.07
C ILE A 474 6.29 -18.38 9.68
N ARG A 475 7.06 -19.27 9.04
CA ARG A 475 7.31 -20.63 9.57
C ARG A 475 8.01 -20.59 10.92
N ARG A 476 9.03 -19.73 11.07
CA ARG A 476 9.71 -19.53 12.36
C ARG A 476 8.79 -18.89 13.41
N ALA A 477 7.97 -17.91 13.00
CA ALA A 477 7.02 -17.27 13.90
C ALA A 477 5.96 -18.23 14.44
N LYS A 478 5.55 -19.26 13.65
CA LYS A 478 4.68 -20.35 14.13
C LYS A 478 5.33 -21.14 15.29
N GLU A 479 6.65 -21.20 15.35
CA GLU A 479 7.45 -21.82 16.42
C GLU A 479 7.84 -20.82 17.54
N LYS A 480 7.26 -19.61 17.54
CA LYS A 480 7.56 -18.50 18.46
C LYS A 480 8.97 -17.91 18.32
N ASP A 481 9.65 -18.18 17.21
CA ASP A 481 10.87 -17.46 16.84
C ASP A 481 10.54 -16.30 15.91
N PHE A 482 10.56 -15.08 16.45
CA PHE A 482 10.27 -13.85 15.72
C PHE A 482 11.53 -13.16 15.16
N SER A 483 12.73 -13.74 15.39
CA SER A 483 14.00 -13.13 14.97
C SER A 483 14.11 -12.90 13.47
N GLU A 484 13.44 -13.72 12.66
CA GLU A 484 13.43 -13.58 11.21
C GLU A 484 12.48 -12.49 10.73
N VAL A 485 11.38 -12.23 11.46
CA VAL A 485 10.50 -11.07 11.19
C VAL A 485 11.27 -9.78 11.45
N GLU A 486 11.93 -9.69 12.61
CA GLU A 486 12.77 -8.54 12.97
C GLU A 486 13.92 -8.33 11.98
N ARG A 487 14.60 -9.40 11.58
CA ARG A 487 15.70 -9.31 10.61
C ARG A 487 15.21 -8.84 9.24
N LEU A 488 14.10 -9.37 8.73
CA LEU A 488 13.54 -8.92 7.44
C LEU A 488 13.13 -7.46 7.51
N GLU A 489 12.50 -7.03 8.60
CA GLU A 489 12.18 -5.63 8.80
C GLU A 489 13.44 -4.77 8.70
N GLN A 490 14.50 -5.07 9.46
CA GLN A 490 15.77 -4.34 9.45
C GLN A 490 16.41 -4.26 8.05
N ILE A 491 16.41 -5.37 7.30
CA ILE A 491 16.94 -5.41 5.93
C ILE A 491 16.13 -4.48 5.02
N LEU A 492 14.80 -4.55 5.12
CA LEU A 492 13.88 -3.82 4.26
C LEU A 492 13.80 -2.33 4.60
N ARG A 493 14.36 -1.88 5.75
CA ARG A 493 14.55 -0.44 6.05
C ARG A 493 15.54 0.26 5.12
N ARG A 494 16.48 -0.50 4.54
CA ARG A 494 17.54 0.01 3.65
C ARG A 494 17.62 -0.81 2.37
N PRO A 495 16.53 -0.87 1.57
CA PRO A 495 16.41 -1.85 0.48
C PRO A 495 17.38 -1.58 -0.67
N PHE A 496 17.92 -0.37 -0.78
CA PHE A 496 18.86 0.07 -1.82
C PHE A 496 20.34 -0.12 -1.44
N ASP A 497 20.63 -0.22 -0.14
CA ASP A 497 21.99 -0.25 0.38
C ASP A 497 22.63 -1.63 0.18
N GLU A 498 23.96 -1.64 0.11
CA GLU A 498 24.73 -2.88 0.27
C GLU A 498 24.70 -3.30 1.73
N GLN A 499 24.33 -4.56 2.01
CA GLN A 499 24.34 -5.15 3.34
C GLN A 499 25.07 -6.51 3.26
N PRO A 500 26.41 -6.53 3.29
CA PRO A 500 27.21 -7.75 3.07
C PRO A 500 26.85 -8.92 4.00
N GLU A 501 26.43 -8.63 5.23
CA GLU A 501 25.93 -9.57 6.22
C GLU A 501 24.60 -10.25 5.83
N HIS A 502 23.90 -9.69 4.84
CA HIS A 502 22.58 -10.12 4.37
C HIS A 502 22.57 -10.46 2.87
N GLU A 503 23.72 -10.77 2.26
CA GLU A 503 23.81 -11.09 0.82
C GLU A 503 22.83 -12.19 0.38
N ALA A 504 22.61 -13.20 1.23
CA ALA A 504 21.69 -14.30 0.95
C ALA A 504 20.23 -13.86 0.72
N TYR A 505 19.82 -12.72 1.29
CA TYR A 505 18.46 -12.17 1.12
C TYR A 505 18.25 -11.49 -0.24
N ALA A 506 19.33 -11.20 -0.97
CA ALA A 506 19.28 -10.70 -2.33
C ALA A 506 19.31 -11.84 -3.37
N ALA A 507 19.50 -13.09 -2.94
CA ALA A 507 19.62 -14.23 -3.85
C ALA A 507 18.33 -14.49 -4.64
N LEU A 508 18.47 -15.28 -5.71
CA LEU A 508 17.33 -15.84 -6.42
C LEU A 508 16.49 -16.69 -5.45
N PRO A 509 15.16 -16.75 -5.66
CA PRO A 509 14.31 -17.62 -4.87
C PRO A 509 14.75 -19.09 -5.01
N PRO A 510 14.65 -19.89 -3.94
CA PRO A 510 14.91 -21.34 -4.02
C PRO A 510 13.83 -22.05 -4.82
N ASP A 511 14.12 -23.25 -5.36
CA ASP A 511 13.21 -23.99 -6.25
C ASP A 511 11.79 -24.19 -5.69
N TRP A 512 11.66 -24.42 -4.38
CA TRP A 512 10.37 -24.62 -3.72
C TRP A 512 9.52 -23.35 -3.63
N ALA A 513 10.10 -22.16 -3.83
CA ALA A 513 9.37 -20.90 -3.77
C ALA A 513 8.30 -20.81 -4.86
N GLY A 514 8.51 -21.46 -6.01
CA GLY A 514 7.57 -21.44 -7.13
C GLY A 514 6.23 -22.15 -6.85
N SER A 515 6.12 -22.94 -5.78
CA SER A 515 4.88 -23.60 -5.38
C SER A 515 4.11 -22.87 -4.27
N LEU A 516 4.56 -21.66 -3.87
CA LEU A 516 3.87 -20.89 -2.83
C LEU A 516 2.59 -20.25 -3.36
N GLU A 517 1.48 -20.58 -2.74
CA GLU A 517 0.20 -19.92 -2.96
C GLU A 517 -0.05 -18.88 -1.88
N VAL A 518 -0.25 -17.62 -2.28
CA VAL A 518 -0.64 -16.55 -1.34
C VAL A 518 -2.14 -16.32 -1.46
N SER A 519 -2.86 -16.42 -0.34
CA SER A 519 -4.31 -16.22 -0.26
C SER A 519 -4.70 -15.02 0.60
N CYS A 520 -5.82 -14.38 0.23
CA CYS A 520 -6.62 -13.62 1.19
C CYS A 520 -7.09 -14.61 2.26
N SER A 521 -6.46 -14.63 3.43
CA SER A 521 -6.87 -15.46 4.59
C SER A 521 -8.20 -14.99 5.23
N SER A 522 -9.18 -14.57 4.42
CA SER A 522 -10.52 -14.16 4.85
C SER A 522 -11.39 -15.35 5.24
#